data_AF-A0A9E6RY06-F1
#
_entry.id   AF-A0A9E6RY06-F1
#
_cell.length_a   1.000
_cell.length_b   1.000
_cell.length_c   1.000
_cell.angle_alpha   90.00
_cell.angle_beta   90.00
_cell.angle_gamma   90.00
#
_symmetry.space_group_name_H-M   'P 1'
#
loop_
_entity.id
_entity.type
_entity.pdbx_description
1 polymer ?
#
loop_
_entity_poly.entity_id
_entity_poly.type
_entity_poly.pdbx_seq_one_letter_code
_entity_poly.pdbx_strand_id
1 'polypeptide(L)'
;MNPYNIFSQTKLQCVNDGTIKPLLENCENASKILVLVLPQLGDFDSLEYAWWLQRENQKLVNKKITVRAVGIGNVTSGKKFCEYTGFLSENLFVAENVELHQKLNLYPGLKVSLPVLSRSQKAWLNLLLMCAGIGSPGTLKEVFRGYKGDKTAPQLFDDEEIIQGTPIPEFQGSFFKLAGGGGFQRPFELATLRLKNMVEVLTNWSIYVPNSAYITQRGGTFLFNSQGELLYEHRDPGILGFAANMSQPLSFLNSDN
;
A
#
# COMPACT_ATOMS: atom_id res chain seq x y z
N MET A 1 -21.55 -3.77 9.46
CA MET A 1 -21.82 -4.59 8.26
C MET A 1 -20.63 -5.50 8.05
N ASN A 2 -20.82 -6.79 7.72
CA ASN A 2 -19.70 -7.73 7.52
C ASN A 2 -18.88 -7.31 6.28
N PRO A 3 -17.55 -7.05 6.39
CA PRO A 3 -16.70 -6.70 5.26
C PRO A 3 -16.80 -7.68 4.08
N TYR A 4 -16.92 -8.99 4.35
CA TYR A 4 -17.07 -9.99 3.29
C TYR A 4 -18.31 -9.77 2.44
N ASN A 5 -19.45 -9.42 3.06
CA ASN A 5 -20.69 -9.12 2.35
C ASN A 5 -20.57 -7.86 1.49
N ILE A 6 -19.80 -6.86 1.95
CA ILE A 6 -19.52 -5.66 1.14
C ILE A 6 -18.69 -6.07 -0.08
N PHE A 7 -17.63 -6.85 0.10
CA PHE A 7 -16.76 -7.28 -0.99
C PHE A 7 -17.45 -8.20 -1.99
N SER A 8 -18.27 -9.15 -1.55
CA SER A 8 -18.98 -10.08 -2.43
C SER A 8 -20.02 -9.39 -3.32
N GLN A 9 -20.54 -8.24 -2.89
CA GLN A 9 -21.47 -7.42 -3.65
C GLN A 9 -20.77 -6.32 -4.47
N THR A 10 -19.47 -6.11 -4.26
CA THR A 10 -18.70 -5.06 -4.92
C THR A 10 -18.32 -5.48 -6.33
N LYS A 11 -18.63 -4.62 -7.31
CA LYS A 11 -18.18 -4.73 -8.69
C LYS A 11 -17.43 -3.47 -9.08
N LEU A 12 -16.23 -3.63 -9.63
CA LEU A 12 -15.34 -2.52 -9.97
C LEU A 12 -14.63 -2.80 -11.28
N GLN A 13 -14.03 -1.78 -11.88
CA GLN A 13 -13.21 -1.95 -13.08
C GLN A 13 -11.92 -2.69 -12.70
N CYS A 14 -11.68 -3.83 -13.35
CA CYS A 14 -10.41 -4.55 -13.30
C CYS A 14 -9.38 -3.81 -14.16
N VAL A 15 -8.14 -3.68 -13.67
CA VAL A 15 -7.09 -2.92 -14.37
C VAL A 15 -6.61 -3.63 -15.65
N ASN A 16 -6.64 -4.96 -15.67
CA ASN A 16 -6.16 -5.75 -16.80
C ASN A 16 -6.89 -5.42 -18.11
N ASP A 17 -8.23 -5.44 -18.10
CA ASP A 17 -9.05 -5.26 -19.30
C ASP A 17 -10.02 -4.07 -19.23
N GLY A 18 -10.09 -3.36 -18.10
CA GLY A 18 -10.98 -2.22 -17.89
C GLY A 18 -12.45 -2.59 -17.70
N THR A 19 -12.79 -3.88 -17.67
CA THR A 19 -14.18 -4.34 -17.54
C THR A 19 -14.63 -4.34 -16.08
N ILE A 20 -15.93 -4.09 -15.86
CA ILE A 20 -16.53 -4.13 -14.52
C ILE A 20 -16.82 -5.58 -14.15
N LYS A 21 -16.18 -6.08 -13.09
CA LYS A 21 -16.26 -7.46 -12.63
C LYS A 21 -16.46 -7.53 -11.11
N PRO A 22 -17.04 -8.63 -10.58
CA PRO A 22 -17.08 -8.86 -9.14
C PRO A 22 -15.68 -8.90 -8.53
N LEU A 23 -15.48 -8.23 -7.40
CA LEU A 23 -14.17 -8.17 -6.75
C LEU A 23 -13.66 -9.57 -6.34
N LEU A 24 -14.57 -10.45 -5.93
CA LEU A 24 -14.26 -11.82 -5.48
C LEU A 24 -14.46 -12.88 -6.58
N GLU A 25 -14.49 -12.47 -7.85
CA GLU A 25 -14.56 -13.41 -8.98
C GLU A 25 -13.35 -14.35 -8.99
N ASN A 26 -13.58 -15.64 -9.29
CA ASN A 26 -12.55 -16.68 -9.37
C ASN A 26 -11.77 -16.91 -8.07
N CYS A 27 -12.40 -16.72 -6.92
CA CYS A 27 -11.81 -16.96 -5.59
C CYS A 27 -12.24 -18.28 -4.95
N GLU A 28 -13.05 -19.12 -5.63
CA GLU A 28 -13.69 -20.30 -5.03
C GLU A 28 -12.69 -21.39 -4.62
N ASN A 29 -11.56 -21.47 -5.33
CA ASN A 29 -10.49 -22.45 -5.06
C ASN A 29 -9.41 -21.94 -4.11
N ALA A 30 -9.52 -20.69 -3.64
CA ALA A 30 -8.54 -20.11 -2.72
C ALA A 30 -8.67 -20.74 -1.33
N SER A 31 -7.56 -21.03 -0.66
CA SER A 31 -7.60 -21.43 0.76
C SER A 31 -7.90 -20.23 1.65
N LYS A 32 -7.35 -19.07 1.31
CA LYS A 32 -7.64 -17.78 1.95
C LYS A 32 -7.71 -16.69 0.88
N ILE A 33 -8.50 -15.65 1.13
CA ILE A 33 -8.64 -14.50 0.24
C ILE A 33 -8.12 -13.27 0.97
N LEU A 34 -7.06 -12.67 0.45
CA LEU A 34 -6.50 -11.42 0.95
C LEU A 34 -7.06 -10.26 0.12
N VAL A 35 -7.86 -9.39 0.74
CA VAL A 35 -8.39 -8.18 0.11
C VAL A 35 -7.70 -6.96 0.69
N LEU A 36 -7.01 -6.21 -0.16
CA LEU A 36 -6.45 -4.90 0.14
C LEU A 36 -7.38 -3.81 -0.36
N VAL A 37 -7.72 -2.86 0.50
CA VAL A 37 -8.39 -1.63 0.11
C VAL A 37 -7.37 -0.52 0.27
N LEU A 38 -6.66 -0.23 -0.80
CA LEU A 38 -5.58 0.74 -0.83
C LEU A 38 -6.14 2.17 -0.83
N PRO A 39 -5.41 3.15 -0.29
CA PRO A 39 -5.69 4.56 -0.53
C PRO A 39 -5.46 4.91 -2.02
N GLN A 40 -5.01 6.13 -2.34
CA GLN A 40 -4.62 6.41 -3.73
C GLN A 40 -3.49 5.49 -4.17
N LEU A 41 -3.49 5.07 -5.42
CA LEU A 41 -2.45 4.19 -5.94
C LEU A 41 -1.06 4.84 -5.89
N GLY A 42 -0.99 6.18 -5.99
CA GLY A 42 0.23 6.96 -5.77
C GLY A 42 0.58 7.25 -4.32
N ASP A 43 -0.11 6.65 -3.34
CA ASP A 43 0.19 6.87 -1.94
C ASP A 43 1.38 6.04 -1.45
N PHE A 44 2.10 6.55 -0.44
CA PHE A 44 3.23 5.85 0.20
C PHE A 44 2.86 4.42 0.61
N ASP A 45 1.68 4.26 1.20
CA ASP A 45 1.20 2.98 1.74
C ASP A 45 0.99 1.96 0.61
N SER A 46 0.36 2.39 -0.49
CA SER A 46 0.02 1.53 -1.63
C SER A 46 1.27 0.93 -2.28
N LEU A 47 2.29 1.75 -2.52
CA LEU A 47 3.51 1.33 -3.21
C LEU A 47 4.38 0.42 -2.32
N GLU A 48 4.53 0.75 -1.04
CA GLU A 48 5.29 -0.07 -0.10
C GLU A 48 4.61 -1.42 0.15
N TYR A 49 3.28 -1.45 0.26
CA TYR A 49 2.55 -2.70 0.44
C TYR A 49 2.65 -3.60 -0.80
N ALA A 50 2.50 -3.05 -2.02
CA ALA A 50 2.70 -3.84 -3.24
C ALA A 50 4.11 -4.42 -3.34
N TRP A 51 5.13 -3.65 -2.93
CA TRP A 51 6.51 -4.16 -2.85
C TRP A 51 6.64 -5.36 -1.90
N TRP A 52 6.01 -5.31 -0.72
CA TRP A 52 5.99 -6.44 0.23
C TRP A 52 5.28 -7.67 -0.33
N LEU A 53 4.15 -7.48 -1.02
CA LEU A 53 3.42 -8.59 -1.67
C LEU A 53 4.24 -9.23 -2.78
N GLN A 54 4.91 -8.43 -3.61
CA GLN A 54 5.78 -8.92 -4.67
C GLN A 54 6.94 -9.74 -4.07
N ARG A 55 7.57 -9.21 -3.01
CA ARG A 55 8.65 -9.88 -2.29
C ARG A 55 8.24 -11.23 -1.71
N GLU A 56 7.04 -11.33 -1.13
CA GLU A 56 6.53 -12.57 -0.55
C GLU A 56 5.62 -13.38 -1.50
N ASN A 57 5.65 -13.10 -2.82
CA ASN A 57 4.72 -13.71 -3.77
C ASN A 57 4.76 -15.26 -3.74
N GLN A 58 5.95 -15.85 -3.66
CA GLN A 58 6.07 -17.32 -3.60
C GLN A 58 5.39 -17.90 -2.36
N LYS A 59 5.43 -17.20 -1.23
CA LYS A 59 4.76 -17.61 0.02
C LYS A 59 3.24 -17.54 -0.11
N LEU A 60 2.72 -16.50 -0.77
CA LEU A 60 1.29 -16.35 -1.08
C LEU A 60 0.79 -17.51 -1.95
N VAL A 61 1.54 -17.82 -3.02
CA VAL A 61 1.25 -18.94 -3.93
C VAL A 61 1.28 -20.28 -3.18
N ASN A 62 2.32 -20.55 -2.38
CA ASN A 62 2.45 -21.80 -1.63
C ASN A 62 1.31 -22.00 -0.62
N LYS A 63 0.81 -20.92 -0.01
CA LYS A 63 -0.33 -20.94 0.91
C LYS A 63 -1.69 -20.89 0.21
N LYS A 64 -1.73 -20.89 -1.13
CA LYS A 64 -2.96 -20.75 -1.95
C LYS A 64 -3.81 -19.55 -1.53
N ILE A 65 -3.13 -18.42 -1.26
CA ILE A 65 -3.77 -17.16 -0.92
C ILE A 65 -4.05 -16.40 -2.21
N THR A 66 -5.32 -16.14 -2.50
CA THR A 66 -5.71 -15.28 -3.61
C THR A 66 -5.71 -13.83 -3.14
N VAL A 67 -4.96 -12.96 -3.82
CA VAL A 67 -4.90 -11.53 -3.52
C VAL A 67 -5.85 -10.76 -4.43
N ARG A 68 -6.58 -9.81 -3.85
CA ARG A 68 -7.38 -8.80 -4.52
C ARG A 68 -7.03 -7.43 -3.95
N ALA A 69 -6.90 -6.42 -4.79
CA ALA A 69 -6.69 -5.06 -4.33
C ALA A 69 -7.70 -4.11 -4.99
N VAL A 70 -8.17 -3.13 -4.24
CA VAL A 70 -8.93 -1.98 -4.75
C VAL A 70 -8.17 -0.72 -4.39
N GLY A 71 -7.74 0.05 -5.37
CA GLY A 71 -7.10 1.36 -5.16
C GLY A 71 -7.99 2.52 -5.62
N ILE A 72 -7.81 3.68 -4.99
CA ILE A 72 -8.45 4.92 -5.47
C ILE A 72 -7.69 5.40 -6.70
N GLY A 73 -8.38 5.53 -7.83
CA GLY A 73 -7.81 5.89 -9.11
C GLY A 73 -8.70 5.49 -10.28
N ASN A 74 -8.09 5.38 -11.45
CA ASN A 74 -8.70 4.89 -12.68
C ASN A 74 -7.80 3.83 -13.36
N VAL A 75 -8.26 3.21 -14.45
CA VAL A 75 -7.51 2.16 -15.14
C VAL A 75 -6.10 2.61 -15.55
N THR A 76 -5.93 3.88 -15.97
CA THR A 76 -4.62 4.44 -16.33
C THR A 76 -3.66 4.45 -15.13
N SER A 77 -4.13 4.94 -13.98
CA SER A 77 -3.36 4.92 -12.72
C SER A 77 -3.04 3.49 -12.28
N GLY A 78 -3.99 2.56 -12.45
CA GLY A 78 -3.84 1.14 -12.15
C GLY A 78 -2.76 0.48 -13.01
N LYS A 79 -2.76 0.74 -14.31
CA LYS A 79 -1.74 0.20 -15.23
C LYS A 79 -0.36 0.71 -14.87
N LYS A 80 -0.22 2.01 -14.58
CA LYS A 80 1.05 2.59 -14.14
C LYS A 80 1.54 2.01 -12.82
N PHE A 81 0.62 1.81 -11.86
CA PHE A 81 0.91 1.13 -10.59
C PHE A 81 1.41 -0.30 -10.81
N CYS A 82 0.74 -1.09 -11.64
CA CYS A 82 1.13 -2.47 -11.94
C CYS A 82 2.48 -2.53 -12.67
N GLU A 83 2.71 -1.64 -13.64
CA GLU A 83 3.98 -1.53 -14.37
C GLU A 83 5.15 -1.27 -13.41
N TYR A 84 4.99 -0.34 -12.48
CA TYR A 84 6.05 0.05 -11.55
C TYR A 84 6.28 -0.98 -10.44
N THR A 85 5.21 -1.53 -9.86
CA THR A 85 5.29 -2.39 -8.67
C THR A 85 5.38 -3.88 -8.99
N GLY A 86 5.11 -4.27 -10.24
CA GLY A 86 4.92 -5.68 -10.62
C GLY A 86 3.66 -6.32 -10.05
N PHE A 87 2.73 -5.54 -9.48
CA PHE A 87 1.44 -6.06 -9.02
C PHE A 87 0.62 -6.58 -10.21
N LEU A 88 -0.02 -7.73 -10.04
CA LEU A 88 -0.80 -8.38 -11.10
C LEU A 88 -2.07 -7.58 -11.41
N SER A 89 -2.20 -7.11 -12.65
CA SER A 89 -3.28 -6.21 -13.09
C SER A 89 -4.65 -6.88 -13.06
N GLU A 90 -4.70 -8.21 -13.20
CA GLU A 90 -5.91 -9.03 -13.06
C GLU A 90 -6.45 -9.08 -11.62
N ASN A 91 -5.57 -8.80 -10.65
CA ASN A 91 -5.91 -8.79 -9.22
C ASN A 91 -6.15 -7.37 -8.70
N LEU A 92 -5.92 -6.34 -9.51
CA LEU A 92 -6.12 -4.94 -9.15
C LEU A 92 -7.41 -4.39 -9.76
N PHE A 93 -8.19 -3.76 -8.90
CA PHE A 93 -9.41 -3.04 -9.23
C PHE A 93 -9.26 -1.58 -8.85
N VAL A 94 -10.00 -0.71 -9.52
CA VAL A 94 -9.96 0.74 -9.28
C VAL A 94 -11.33 1.28 -8.93
N ALA A 95 -11.34 2.22 -7.98
CA ALA A 95 -12.51 3.01 -7.61
C ALA A 95 -12.20 4.50 -7.82
N GLU A 96 -13.06 5.21 -8.54
CA GLU A 96 -12.89 6.65 -8.79
C GLU A 96 -13.21 7.52 -7.56
N ASN A 97 -13.76 6.91 -6.51
CA ASN A 97 -14.18 7.58 -5.28
C ASN A 97 -13.89 6.72 -4.03
N VAL A 98 -14.33 7.20 -2.87
CA VAL A 98 -14.07 6.57 -1.55
C VAL A 98 -15.28 5.82 -0.98
N GLU A 99 -16.28 5.49 -1.78
CA GLU A 99 -17.50 4.83 -1.29
C GLU A 99 -17.22 3.47 -0.64
N LEU A 100 -16.32 2.67 -1.24
CA LEU A 100 -15.92 1.39 -0.65
C LEU A 100 -15.25 1.62 0.70
N HIS A 101 -14.32 2.58 0.78
CA HIS A 101 -13.64 2.95 2.02
C HIS A 101 -14.63 3.39 3.10
N GLN A 102 -15.64 4.19 2.74
CA GLN A 102 -16.69 4.63 3.65
C GLN A 102 -17.58 3.49 4.12
N LYS A 103 -18.05 2.61 3.22
CA LYS A 103 -18.84 1.41 3.56
C LYS A 103 -18.10 0.51 4.53
N LEU A 104 -16.79 0.41 4.36
CA LEU A 104 -15.92 -0.33 5.24
C LEU A 104 -15.60 0.41 6.52
N ASN A 105 -15.89 1.70 6.69
CA ASN A 105 -15.50 2.53 7.84
C ASN A 105 -13.96 2.72 7.97
N LEU A 106 -13.26 2.90 6.84
CA LEU A 106 -11.82 3.18 6.81
C LEU A 106 -11.55 4.66 7.11
N TYR A 107 -10.40 4.94 7.73
CA TYR A 107 -10.06 6.28 8.20
C TYR A 107 -10.02 7.29 7.03
N PRO A 108 -10.87 8.33 7.02
CA PRO A 108 -10.96 9.25 5.89
C PRO A 108 -9.82 10.28 5.85
N GLY A 109 -8.84 10.17 6.75
CA GLY A 109 -7.75 11.11 6.88
C GLY A 109 -8.12 12.41 7.58
N LEU A 110 -7.13 13.28 7.72
CA LEU A 110 -7.30 14.62 8.27
C LEU A 110 -8.17 15.48 7.34
N LYS A 111 -9.10 16.24 7.92
CA LYS A 111 -10.03 17.13 7.22
C LYS A 111 -10.05 18.53 7.81
N VAL A 112 -8.87 19.15 7.97
CA VAL A 112 -8.81 20.58 8.32
C VAL A 112 -9.27 21.39 7.10
N SER A 113 -10.15 22.35 7.35
CA SER A 113 -10.67 23.25 6.32
C SER A 113 -10.31 24.68 6.67
N LEU A 114 -9.60 25.35 5.77
CA LEU A 114 -9.35 26.79 5.82
C LEU A 114 -10.22 27.48 4.76
N PRO A 115 -10.99 28.54 5.09
CA PRO A 115 -12.00 29.11 4.19
C PRO A 115 -11.46 29.55 2.83
N VAL A 116 -10.20 30.01 2.78
CA VAL A 116 -9.58 30.65 1.59
C VAL A 116 -9.02 29.63 0.59
N LEU A 117 -8.80 28.37 0.98
CA LEU A 117 -8.14 27.38 0.13
C LEU A 117 -9.12 26.63 -0.79
N SER A 118 -8.67 26.31 -2.00
CA SER A 118 -9.39 25.41 -2.92
C SER A 118 -9.46 23.98 -2.36
N ARG A 119 -10.34 23.14 -2.91
CA ARG A 119 -10.48 21.73 -2.48
C ARG A 119 -9.16 20.95 -2.61
N SER A 120 -8.44 21.13 -3.71
CA SER A 120 -7.15 20.48 -3.94
C SER A 120 -6.07 20.99 -2.98
N GLN A 121 -6.00 22.30 -2.76
CA GLN A 121 -5.06 22.90 -1.80
C GLN A 121 -5.30 22.43 -0.37
N LYS A 122 -6.57 22.30 0.05
CA LYS A 122 -6.94 21.73 1.35
C LYS A 122 -6.49 20.28 1.49
N ALA A 123 -6.70 19.47 0.45
CA ALA A 123 -6.31 18.08 0.46
C ALA A 123 -4.79 17.92 0.60
N TRP A 124 -4.03 18.72 -0.14
CA TRP A 124 -2.57 18.81 -0.02
C TRP A 124 -2.09 19.28 1.34
N LEU A 125 -2.69 20.34 1.89
CA LEU A 125 -2.36 20.82 3.23
C LEU A 125 -2.59 19.72 4.27
N ASN A 126 -3.73 19.04 4.21
CA ASN A 126 -4.04 17.94 5.12
C ASN A 126 -3.05 16.79 4.98
N LEU A 127 -2.65 16.43 3.75
CA LEU A 127 -1.60 15.44 3.53
C LEU A 127 -0.29 15.85 4.18
N LEU A 128 0.16 17.09 3.98
CA LEU A 128 1.41 17.60 4.57
C LEU A 128 1.37 17.57 6.11
N LEU A 129 0.24 17.94 6.69
CA LEU A 129 0.03 17.85 8.14
C LEU A 129 0.09 16.40 8.63
N MET A 130 -0.51 15.46 7.90
CA MET A 130 -0.43 14.03 8.20
C MET A 130 1.00 13.48 8.06
N CYS A 131 1.75 13.90 7.04
CA CYS A 131 3.18 13.58 6.92
C CYS A 131 4.00 14.11 8.10
N ALA A 132 3.59 15.25 8.68
CA ALA A 132 4.14 15.80 9.92
C ALA A 132 3.59 15.11 11.19
N GLY A 133 2.76 14.07 11.07
CA GLY A 133 2.19 13.29 12.17
C GLY A 133 0.84 13.78 12.71
N ILE A 134 0.28 14.88 12.19
CA ILE A 134 -0.99 15.44 12.66
C ILE A 134 -2.15 14.65 12.05
N GLY A 135 -2.99 14.05 12.89
CA GLY A 135 -4.06 13.15 12.41
C GLY A 135 -3.53 11.88 11.76
N SER A 136 -2.28 11.49 12.07
CA SER A 136 -1.63 10.33 11.49
C SER A 136 -0.71 9.66 12.52
N PRO A 137 -1.27 8.98 13.52
CA PRO A 137 -0.50 8.39 14.62
C PRO A 137 0.54 7.39 14.10
N GLY A 138 1.78 7.51 14.58
CA GLY A 138 2.87 6.59 14.22
C GLY A 138 3.67 6.97 12.97
N THR A 139 3.20 7.89 12.13
CA THR A 139 3.89 8.27 10.87
C THR A 139 5.33 8.71 11.10
N LEU A 140 5.59 9.63 12.04
CA LEU A 140 6.96 10.08 12.31
C LEU A 140 7.86 8.95 12.82
N LYS A 141 7.32 8.02 13.63
CA LYS A 141 8.06 6.85 14.10
C LYS A 141 8.52 6.00 12.91
N GLU A 142 7.63 5.77 11.94
CA GLU A 142 7.93 5.00 10.73
C GLU A 142 8.87 5.73 9.76
N VAL A 143 8.81 7.06 9.71
CA VAL A 143 9.82 7.88 9.01
C VAL A 143 11.19 7.67 9.65
N PHE A 144 11.32 7.82 10.97
CA PHE A 144 12.58 7.62 11.68
C PHE A 144 13.10 6.17 11.57
N ARG A 145 12.21 5.17 11.58
CA ARG A 145 12.57 3.76 11.32
C ARG A 145 13.28 3.60 9.99
N GLY A 146 12.84 4.35 8.97
CA GLY A 146 13.45 4.33 7.65
C GLY A 146 14.93 4.74 7.63
N TYR A 147 15.27 5.76 8.42
CA TYR A 147 16.65 6.25 8.53
C TYR A 147 17.50 5.44 9.50
N LYS A 148 16.92 5.01 10.63
CA LYS A 148 17.65 4.30 11.69
C LYS A 148 17.88 2.80 11.38
N GLY A 149 17.05 2.22 10.52
CA GLY A 149 16.98 0.77 10.33
C GLY A 149 16.15 0.08 11.42
N ASP A 150 15.96 -1.22 11.24
CA ASP A 150 15.09 -2.04 12.09
C ASP A 150 15.65 -3.47 12.19
N LYS A 151 16.14 -3.83 13.38
CA LYS A 151 16.74 -5.14 13.66
C LYS A 151 15.77 -6.31 13.63
N THR A 152 14.46 -6.03 13.58
CA THR A 152 13.40 -7.04 13.55
C THR A 152 12.80 -7.22 12.15
N ALA A 153 13.15 -6.34 11.22
CA ALA A 153 12.76 -6.40 9.82
C ALA A 153 13.89 -7.02 8.98
N PRO A 154 13.57 -7.70 7.87
CA PRO A 154 14.58 -8.23 6.95
C PRO A 154 15.27 -7.10 6.15
N GLN A 155 16.45 -7.37 5.60
CA GLN A 155 17.10 -6.50 4.62
C GLN A 155 16.20 -6.24 3.43
N LEU A 156 16.10 -4.98 2.98
CA LEU A 156 15.22 -4.64 1.85
C LEU A 156 15.92 -4.81 0.49
N PHE A 157 17.22 -4.53 0.44
CA PHE A 157 18.05 -4.71 -0.76
C PHE A 157 19.09 -5.80 -0.51
N ASP A 158 19.35 -6.61 -1.52
CA ASP A 158 20.42 -7.60 -1.45
C ASP A 158 21.79 -6.92 -1.53
N ASP A 159 22.85 -7.61 -1.09
CA ASP A 159 24.19 -7.00 -1.03
C ASP A 159 24.77 -6.71 -2.41
N GLU A 160 24.48 -7.60 -3.36
CA GLU A 160 24.90 -7.53 -4.75
C GLU A 160 23.94 -6.71 -5.62
N GLU A 161 22.79 -6.29 -5.09
CA GLU A 161 21.82 -5.49 -5.82
C GLU A 161 22.40 -4.12 -6.18
N ILE A 162 22.28 -3.74 -7.45
CA ILE A 162 22.62 -2.40 -7.92
C ILE A 162 21.40 -1.50 -7.77
N ILE A 163 21.50 -0.56 -6.85
CA ILE A 163 20.46 0.43 -6.59
C ILE A 163 20.77 1.66 -7.41
N GLN A 164 19.80 2.06 -8.24
CA GLN A 164 19.89 3.22 -9.11
C GLN A 164 18.53 3.92 -9.23
N GLY A 165 18.57 5.20 -9.60
CA GLY A 165 17.39 6.00 -9.94
C GLY A 165 17.51 7.41 -9.38
N THR A 166 17.17 8.42 -10.18
CA THR A 166 17.20 9.83 -9.78
C THR A 166 16.37 10.06 -8.50
N PRO A 167 16.83 10.87 -7.51
CA PRO A 167 18.09 11.63 -7.46
C PRO A 167 19.27 10.82 -6.89
N ILE A 168 19.12 9.51 -6.71
CA ILE A 168 20.10 8.64 -6.06
C ILE A 168 21.14 8.19 -7.10
N PRO A 169 22.45 8.39 -6.85
CA PRO A 169 23.48 7.82 -7.72
C PRO A 169 23.42 6.29 -7.70
N GLU A 170 24.06 5.64 -8.66
CA GLU A 170 24.19 4.18 -8.67
C GLU A 170 25.14 3.71 -7.54
N PHE A 171 24.72 2.72 -6.76
CA PHE A 171 25.57 2.06 -5.75
C PHE A 171 25.10 0.62 -5.45
N GLN A 172 25.99 -0.21 -4.93
CA GLN A 172 25.65 -1.56 -4.49
C GLN A 172 24.96 -1.56 -3.12
N GLY A 173 23.97 -2.42 -2.92
CA GLY A 173 23.26 -2.58 -1.65
C GLY A 173 24.18 -2.88 -0.46
N SER A 174 25.31 -3.54 -0.70
CA SER A 174 26.36 -3.76 0.29
C SER A 174 26.88 -2.48 0.97
N PHE A 175 26.74 -1.31 0.34
CA PHE A 175 27.12 -0.02 0.92
C PHE A 175 26.37 0.29 2.23
N PHE A 176 25.12 -0.17 2.36
CA PHE A 176 24.35 0.00 3.60
C PHE A 176 24.99 -0.71 4.80
N LYS A 177 25.86 -1.72 4.58
CA LYS A 177 26.58 -2.38 5.68
C LYS A 177 27.46 -1.41 6.47
N LEU A 178 27.98 -0.38 5.81
CA LEU A 178 28.83 0.63 6.46
C LEU A 178 28.07 1.42 7.54
N ALA A 179 26.75 1.52 7.42
CA ALA A 179 25.92 2.25 8.38
C ALA A 179 25.46 1.40 9.57
N GLY A 180 25.43 0.06 9.47
CA GLY A 180 24.85 -0.76 10.54
C GLY A 180 25.05 -2.28 10.50
N GLY A 181 25.84 -2.83 9.57
CA GLY A 181 26.03 -4.28 9.41
C GLY A 181 25.01 -4.94 8.48
N GLY A 182 24.61 -6.18 8.76
CA GLY A 182 23.68 -6.95 7.92
C GLY A 182 22.80 -7.91 8.72
N GLY A 183 21.91 -8.63 8.02
CA GLY A 183 20.92 -9.55 8.58
C GLY A 183 19.60 -8.91 9.01
N PHE A 184 19.41 -7.61 8.77
CA PHE A 184 18.21 -6.86 9.14
C PHE A 184 18.01 -5.64 8.24
N GLN A 185 16.88 -4.94 8.32
CA GLN A 185 16.66 -3.69 7.58
C GLN A 185 17.71 -2.65 8.01
N ARG A 186 18.69 -2.41 7.16
CA ARG A 186 19.84 -1.56 7.49
C ARG A 186 19.43 -0.09 7.54
N PRO A 187 20.18 0.77 8.24
CA PRO A 187 19.94 2.22 8.20
C PRO A 187 19.86 2.73 6.77
N PHE A 188 18.93 3.65 6.52
CA PHE A 188 18.63 4.26 5.22
C PHE A 188 18.01 3.36 4.14
N GLU A 189 17.95 2.03 4.27
CA GLU A 189 17.35 1.17 3.23
C GLU A 189 15.90 1.52 2.92
N LEU A 190 15.06 1.56 3.96
CA LEU A 190 13.65 1.86 3.80
C LEU A 190 13.42 3.31 3.37
N ALA A 191 14.27 4.24 3.81
CA ALA A 191 14.22 5.62 3.32
C ALA A 191 14.55 5.68 1.81
N THR A 192 15.53 4.91 1.35
CA THR A 192 15.88 4.79 -0.08
C THR A 192 14.74 4.17 -0.90
N LEU A 193 14.12 3.09 -0.41
CA LEU A 193 12.94 2.49 -1.06
C LEU A 193 11.81 3.53 -1.21
N ARG A 194 11.48 4.23 -0.13
CA ARG A 194 10.43 5.27 -0.15
C ARG A 194 10.79 6.45 -1.04
N LEU A 195 12.06 6.85 -1.11
CA LEU A 195 12.52 7.91 -2.00
C LEU A 195 12.34 7.51 -3.47
N LYS A 196 12.67 6.27 -3.85
CA LYS A 196 12.39 5.76 -5.20
C LYS A 196 10.90 5.83 -5.54
N ASN A 197 10.05 5.39 -4.62
CA ASN A 197 8.59 5.46 -4.78
C ASN A 197 8.08 6.91 -4.91
N MET A 198 8.61 7.82 -4.09
CA MET A 198 8.26 9.24 -4.16
C MET A 198 8.61 9.86 -5.51
N VAL A 199 9.80 9.57 -6.04
CA VAL A 199 10.23 10.11 -7.33
C VAL A 199 9.29 9.62 -8.43
N GLU A 200 9.01 8.32 -8.47
CA GLU A 200 8.07 7.75 -9.44
C GLU A 200 6.72 8.47 -9.42
N VAL A 201 6.13 8.60 -8.22
CA VAL A 201 4.80 9.22 -8.07
C VAL A 201 4.83 10.69 -8.42
N LEU A 202 5.82 11.45 -7.96
CA LEU A 202 5.88 12.89 -8.20
C LEU A 202 6.13 13.21 -9.68
N THR A 203 6.95 12.41 -10.37
CA THR A 203 7.16 12.53 -11.81
C THR A 203 5.88 12.20 -12.60
N ASN A 204 5.07 11.26 -12.11
CA ASN A 204 3.84 10.80 -12.78
C ASN A 204 2.57 11.23 -12.04
N TRP A 205 2.60 12.36 -11.34
CA TRP A 205 1.58 12.73 -10.35
C TRP A 205 0.15 12.73 -10.90
N SER A 206 -0.05 13.34 -12.07
CA SER A 206 -1.36 13.45 -12.72
C SER A 206 -1.93 12.10 -13.15
N ILE A 207 -1.08 11.09 -13.35
CA ILE A 207 -1.49 9.72 -13.65
C ILE A 207 -1.92 9.03 -12.36
N TYR A 208 -1.11 9.10 -11.31
CA TYR A 208 -1.35 8.35 -10.08
C TYR A 208 -2.49 8.90 -9.21
N VAL A 209 -2.69 10.21 -9.18
CA VAL A 209 -3.73 10.85 -8.37
C VAL A 209 -4.63 11.71 -9.25
N PRO A 210 -5.56 11.06 -10.00
CA PRO A 210 -6.47 11.74 -10.92
C PRO A 210 -7.48 12.64 -10.18
N ASN A 211 -7.72 12.39 -8.89
CA ASN A 211 -8.55 13.23 -8.04
C ASN A 211 -7.89 13.46 -6.67
N SER A 212 -7.27 14.61 -6.47
CA SER A 212 -6.58 14.95 -5.22
C SER A 212 -7.49 15.05 -4.00
N ALA A 213 -8.81 15.14 -4.17
CA ALA A 213 -9.76 15.27 -3.07
C ALA A 213 -9.75 14.09 -2.08
N TYR A 214 -9.20 12.94 -2.49
CA TYR A 214 -9.16 11.71 -1.70
C TYR A 214 -7.77 11.36 -1.19
N ILE A 215 -6.78 12.23 -1.35
CA ILE A 215 -5.38 11.91 -1.03
C ILE A 215 -5.14 11.58 0.45
N THR A 216 -5.98 12.05 1.36
CA THR A 216 -5.85 11.75 2.79
C THR A 216 -6.57 10.47 3.21
N GLN A 217 -7.47 9.93 2.38
CA GLN A 217 -8.17 8.67 2.65
C GLN A 217 -7.14 7.57 2.90
N ARG A 218 -7.32 6.79 3.96
CA ARG A 218 -6.49 5.63 4.28
C ARG A 218 -7.18 4.31 3.94
N GLY A 219 -6.39 3.25 3.89
CA GLY A 219 -6.81 1.94 3.45
C GLY A 219 -7.13 0.96 4.59
N GLY A 220 -7.13 -0.32 4.23
CA GLY A 220 -7.25 -1.44 5.15
C GLY A 220 -6.94 -2.78 4.47
N THR A 221 -6.65 -3.77 5.29
CA THR A 221 -6.33 -5.14 4.90
C THR A 221 -7.32 -6.09 5.52
N PHE A 222 -7.81 -7.06 4.74
CA PHE A 222 -8.77 -8.06 5.19
C PHE A 222 -8.35 -9.43 4.69
N LEU A 223 -8.31 -10.43 5.58
CA LEU A 223 -8.06 -11.81 5.22
C LEU A 223 -9.29 -12.65 5.56
N PHE A 224 -9.76 -13.43 4.60
CA PHE A 224 -10.89 -14.35 4.78
C PHE A 224 -10.45 -15.79 4.55
N ASN A 225 -11.13 -16.74 5.20
CA ASN A 225 -11.05 -18.15 4.79
C ASN A 225 -11.93 -18.41 3.55
N SER A 226 -11.94 -19.66 3.08
CA SER A 226 -12.74 -20.06 1.91
C SER A 226 -14.26 -20.00 2.12
N GLN A 227 -14.73 -19.93 3.37
CA GLN A 227 -16.14 -19.74 3.73
C GLN A 227 -16.53 -18.25 3.83
N GLY A 228 -15.57 -17.33 3.68
CA GLY A 228 -15.80 -15.90 3.81
C GLY A 228 -15.79 -15.38 5.26
N GLU A 229 -15.31 -16.18 6.21
CA GLU A 229 -15.12 -15.74 7.59
C GLU A 229 -13.86 -14.88 7.71
N LEU A 230 -13.96 -13.78 8.45
CA LEU A 230 -12.85 -12.84 8.64
C LEU A 230 -11.82 -13.43 9.62
N LEU A 231 -10.60 -13.66 9.12
CA LEU A 231 -9.46 -14.17 9.89
C LEU A 231 -8.55 -13.06 10.42
N TYR A 232 -8.41 -11.97 9.66
CA TYR A 232 -7.58 -10.83 10.02
C TYR A 232 -8.14 -9.56 9.41
N GLU A 233 -8.04 -8.46 10.16
CA GLU A 233 -8.40 -7.13 9.71
C GLU A 233 -7.39 -6.13 10.26
N HIS A 234 -6.95 -5.23 9.40
CA HIS A 234 -6.18 -4.05 9.78
C HIS A 234 -6.76 -2.83 9.09
N ARG A 235 -6.92 -1.75 9.84
CA ARG A 235 -7.46 -0.48 9.37
C ARG A 235 -6.42 0.58 9.60
N ASP A 236 -5.99 1.20 8.52
CA ASP A 236 -4.83 2.06 8.55
C ASP A 236 -5.13 3.32 9.39
N PRO A 237 -4.41 3.55 10.50
CA PRO A 237 -4.68 4.69 11.38
C PRO A 237 -4.14 6.00 10.81
N GLY A 238 -3.29 5.94 9.77
CA GLY A 238 -2.56 7.06 9.21
C GLY A 238 -1.58 6.62 8.13
N ILE A 239 -0.81 7.58 7.61
CA ILE A 239 0.27 7.38 6.65
C ILE A 239 1.38 6.51 7.26
N LEU A 240 1.90 5.59 6.46
CA LEU A 240 2.88 4.56 6.85
C LEU A 240 2.35 3.61 7.92
N GLY A 241 1.03 3.48 8.04
CA GLY A 241 0.35 2.66 9.03
C GLY A 241 -0.38 1.47 8.42
N PHE A 242 0.02 0.98 7.25
CA PHE A 242 -0.74 -0.01 6.46
C PHE A 242 -0.71 -1.45 6.98
N ALA A 243 0.07 -1.72 8.04
CA ALA A 243 0.10 -3.02 8.70
C ALA A 243 0.23 -2.89 10.22
N ALA A 244 -0.32 -3.87 10.95
CA ALA A 244 -0.18 -3.94 12.41
C ALA A 244 1.28 -4.13 12.85
N ASN A 245 2.08 -4.81 12.02
CA ASN A 245 3.52 -4.98 12.22
C ASN A 245 4.27 -4.46 10.99
N MET A 246 4.75 -3.21 11.05
CA MET A 246 5.47 -2.57 9.95
C MET A 246 6.86 -3.18 9.67
N SER A 247 7.43 -3.92 10.62
CA SER A 247 8.69 -4.63 10.44
C SER A 247 8.51 -5.89 9.57
N GLN A 248 7.31 -6.48 9.62
CA GLN A 248 6.91 -7.64 8.83
C GLN A 248 5.43 -7.53 8.44
N PRO A 249 5.09 -6.72 7.42
CA PRO A 249 3.70 -6.36 7.10
C PRO A 249 2.77 -7.54 6.83
N LEU A 250 3.33 -8.66 6.35
CA LEU A 250 2.60 -9.88 6.00
C LEU A 250 2.69 -10.98 7.07
N SER A 251 3.19 -10.65 8.27
CA SER A 251 3.35 -11.64 9.36
C SER A 251 2.05 -12.30 9.79
N PHE A 252 0.90 -11.62 9.64
CA PHE A 252 -0.43 -12.18 9.93
C PHE A 252 -0.79 -13.40 9.06
N LEU A 253 -0.11 -13.61 7.93
CA LEU A 253 -0.30 -14.79 7.07
C LEU A 253 0.36 -16.06 7.64
N ASN A 254 1.20 -15.93 8.68
CA ASN A 254 1.86 -17.06 9.32
C ASN A 254 0.98 -17.75 10.36
N SER A 255 -0.12 -17.12 10.78
CA SER A 255 -1.06 -17.70 11.72
C SER A 255 -1.82 -18.85 11.04
N ASP A 256 -1.61 -20.06 11.51
CA ASP A 256 -2.43 -21.23 11.21
C ASP A 256 -3.73 -21.13 12.04
N ASN A 257 -4.53 -20.11 11.76
CA ASN A 257 -5.94 -20.09 12.11
C ASN A 257 -6.72 -20.77 10.98
#